data_AF-A0A8T4QHH0-F1
#
_entry.id   AF-A0A8T4QHH0-F1
#
_cell.length_a   1.000
_cell.length_b   1.000
_cell.length_c   1.000
_cell.angle_alpha   90.00
_cell.angle_beta   90.00
_cell.angle_gamma   90.00
#
_symmetry.space_group_name_H-M   'P 1'
#
loop_
_entity.id
_entity.type
_entity.pdbx_description
1 polymer ?
#
loop_
_entity_poly.entity_id
_entity_poly.type
_entity_poly.pdbx_seq_one_letter_code
_entity_poly.pdbx_strand_id
1 'polypeptide(L)'
;MKFFKKENTENTGIIEHVKQSFEKVKGEVLHITEWVYFFHQKHQEHDIRLKLLENQLAYMPKTPAEINQIIEQHYSHNYFTSRIKTLNQKVENILDNHRPLIRRLEDVESSLSKVGKTDEPLYHKIKEIHGRIEAIERKAISISNTPKNNLRDKILEKVTKNSKEYVKNIIVSLIEKYGSISGFQLKEIVVDEQGLCSKSSFYRLLGEVERQHPISLIWNGKEKHYALHLSKIV
;
A
#
# COMPACT_ATOMS: atom_id res chain seq x y z
N MET A 1 -49.50 41.12 8.90
CA MET A 1 -48.36 41.22 7.95
C MET A 1 -47.26 40.14 8.11
N LYS A 2 -47.49 39.01 8.81
CA LYS A 2 -46.50 37.93 8.96
C LYS A 2 -46.70 36.72 8.03
N PHE A 3 -47.80 36.66 7.29
CA PHE A 3 -48.12 35.51 6.42
C PHE A 3 -47.42 35.55 5.06
N PHE A 4 -47.07 36.74 4.53
CA PHE A 4 -46.43 36.87 3.21
C PHE A 4 -44.94 36.51 3.15
N LYS A 5 -44.25 36.32 4.30
CA LYS A 5 -42.81 35.98 4.29
C LYS A 5 -42.52 34.49 4.14
N LYS A 6 -43.45 33.61 4.52
CA LYS A 6 -43.23 32.15 4.51
C LYS A 6 -43.41 31.55 3.11
N GLU A 7 -44.31 32.10 2.31
CA GLU A 7 -44.58 31.64 0.95
C GLU A 7 -43.41 31.94 -0.01
N ASN A 8 -42.71 33.07 0.19
CA ASN A 8 -41.52 33.41 -0.59
C ASN A 8 -40.33 32.47 -0.34
N THR A 9 -40.16 31.95 0.88
CA THR A 9 -39.05 31.01 1.18
C THR A 9 -39.25 29.63 0.58
N GLU A 10 -40.50 29.16 0.50
CA GLU A 10 -40.81 27.86 -0.14
C GLU A 10 -40.59 27.94 -1.66
N ASN A 11 -41.02 29.04 -2.30
CA ASN A 11 -40.79 29.25 -3.73
C ASN A 11 -39.30 29.33 -4.10
N THR A 12 -38.46 29.95 -3.25
CA THR A 12 -37.01 29.98 -3.51
C THR A 12 -36.36 28.61 -3.46
N GLY A 13 -36.84 27.70 -2.59
CA GLY A 13 -36.32 26.34 -2.51
C GLY A 13 -36.65 25.52 -3.75
N ILE A 14 -37.88 25.65 -4.28
CA ILE A 14 -38.30 24.98 -5.51
C ILE A 14 -37.47 25.45 -6.71
N ILE A 15 -37.25 26.76 -6.83
CA ILE A 15 -36.43 27.33 -7.91
C ILE A 15 -35.00 26.79 -7.87
N GLU A 16 -34.40 26.69 -6.68
CA GLU A 16 -33.05 26.16 -6.53
C GLU A 16 -32.96 24.67 -6.87
N HIS A 17 -33.94 23.85 -6.43
CA HIS A 17 -33.99 22.43 -6.81
C HIS A 17 -34.18 22.21 -8.31
N VAL A 18 -35.00 23.04 -8.95
CA VAL A 18 -35.19 23.00 -10.41
C VAL A 18 -33.90 23.38 -11.12
N LYS A 19 -33.22 24.45 -10.67
CA LYS A 19 -31.92 24.87 -11.21
C LYS A 19 -30.86 23.78 -11.08
N GLN A 20 -30.75 23.14 -9.91
CA GLN A 20 -29.82 22.02 -9.69
C GLN A 20 -30.14 20.83 -10.58
N SER A 21 -31.42 20.51 -10.77
CA SER A 21 -31.86 19.44 -11.66
C SER A 21 -31.47 19.73 -13.12
N PHE A 22 -31.63 20.97 -13.58
CA PHE A 22 -31.20 21.38 -14.92
C PHE A 22 -29.68 21.33 -15.11
N GLU A 23 -28.90 21.80 -14.14
CA GLU A 23 -27.43 21.69 -14.21
C GLU A 23 -26.97 20.23 -14.23
N LYS A 24 -27.65 19.35 -13.48
CA LYS A 24 -27.38 17.91 -13.51
C LYS A 24 -27.68 17.31 -14.90
N VAL A 25 -28.87 17.57 -15.45
CA VAL A 25 -29.25 17.08 -16.78
C VAL A 25 -28.29 17.62 -17.85
N LYS A 26 -27.90 18.89 -17.75
CA LYS A 26 -26.91 19.50 -18.65
C LYS A 26 -25.56 18.78 -18.57
N GLY A 27 -25.08 18.46 -17.36
CA GLY A 27 -23.87 17.66 -17.16
C GLY A 27 -23.98 16.25 -17.76
N GLU A 28 -25.12 15.59 -17.59
CA GLU A 28 -25.39 14.26 -18.17
C GLU A 28 -25.42 14.31 -19.70
N VAL A 29 -26.04 15.33 -20.30
CA VAL A 29 -26.06 15.53 -21.76
C VAL A 29 -24.64 15.73 -22.30
N LEU A 30 -23.82 16.55 -21.63
CA LEU A 30 -22.42 16.75 -22.02
C LEU A 30 -21.63 15.43 -21.98
N HIS A 31 -21.77 14.68 -20.89
CA HIS A 31 -21.11 13.38 -20.77
C HIS A 31 -21.57 12.40 -21.86
N ILE A 32 -22.87 12.34 -22.18
CA ILE A 32 -23.38 11.53 -23.28
C ILE A 32 -22.76 11.95 -24.61
N THR A 33 -22.61 13.26 -24.87
CA THR A 33 -21.98 13.73 -26.12
C THR A 33 -20.50 13.34 -26.22
N GLU A 34 -19.76 13.33 -25.11
CA GLU A 34 -18.38 12.84 -25.06
C GLU A 34 -18.30 11.35 -25.39
N TRP A 35 -19.21 10.54 -24.83
CA TRP A 35 -19.31 9.11 -25.16
C TRP A 35 -19.65 8.87 -26.62
N VAL A 36 -20.59 9.62 -27.20
CA VAL A 36 -20.94 9.51 -28.62
C VAL A 36 -19.71 9.81 -29.49
N TYR A 37 -18.95 10.86 -29.17
CA TYR A 37 -17.72 11.19 -29.87
C TYR A 37 -16.68 10.07 -29.75
N PHE A 38 -16.46 9.55 -28.54
CA PHE A 38 -15.54 8.44 -28.30
C PHE A 38 -15.92 7.18 -29.10
N PHE A 39 -17.21 6.80 -29.08
CA PHE A 39 -17.68 5.63 -29.82
C PHE A 39 -17.54 5.82 -31.32
N HIS A 40 -17.80 7.04 -31.84
CA HIS A 40 -17.59 7.34 -33.25
C HIS A 40 -16.12 7.19 -33.65
N GLN A 41 -15.19 7.74 -32.86
CA GLN A 41 -13.76 7.60 -33.09
C GLN A 41 -13.33 6.13 -33.06
N LYS A 42 -13.79 5.36 -32.08
CA LYS A 42 -13.48 3.92 -31.98
C LYS A 42 -14.02 3.12 -33.15
N HIS A 43 -15.21 3.46 -33.63
CA HIS A 43 -15.80 2.84 -34.81
C HIS A 43 -14.93 3.08 -36.06
N GLN A 44 -14.47 4.31 -36.28
CA GLN A 44 -13.55 4.63 -37.39
C GLN A 44 -12.22 3.86 -37.30
N GLU A 45 -11.63 3.75 -36.10
CA GLU A 45 -10.42 2.97 -35.89
C GLU A 45 -10.62 1.48 -36.26
N HIS A 46 -11.78 0.93 -35.89
CA HIS A 46 -12.12 -0.46 -36.20
C HIS A 46 -12.31 -0.67 -37.71
N ASP A 47 -12.97 0.26 -38.40
CA ASP A 47 -13.13 0.19 -39.86
C ASP A 47 -11.79 0.25 -40.61
N ILE A 48 -10.88 1.11 -40.15
CA ILE A 48 -9.52 1.18 -40.70
C ILE A 48 -8.79 -0.16 -40.50
N ARG A 49 -8.88 -0.74 -39.31
CA ARG A 49 -8.25 -2.03 -38.99
C ARG A 49 -8.85 -3.17 -39.80
N LEU A 50 -10.17 -3.19 -39.98
CA LEU A 50 -10.86 -4.19 -40.80
C LEU A 50 -10.40 -4.11 -42.24
N LYS A 51 -10.35 -2.91 -42.85
CA LYS A 51 -9.82 -2.72 -44.21
C LYS A 51 -8.37 -3.18 -44.35
N LEU A 52 -7.54 -2.94 -43.35
CA LEU A 52 -6.15 -3.42 -43.35
C LEU A 52 -6.10 -4.95 -43.34
N LEU A 53 -6.90 -5.60 -42.48
CA LEU A 53 -6.96 -7.06 -42.41
C LEU A 53 -7.54 -7.66 -43.68
N GLU A 54 -8.56 -7.04 -44.28
CA GLU A 54 -9.11 -7.43 -45.58
C GLU A 54 -8.04 -7.33 -46.67
N ASN A 55 -7.26 -6.25 -46.70
CA ASN A 55 -6.15 -6.12 -47.65
C ASN A 55 -5.06 -7.18 -47.42
N GLN A 56 -4.76 -7.52 -46.17
CA GLN A 56 -3.80 -8.57 -45.83
C GLN A 56 -4.30 -9.96 -46.22
N LEU A 57 -5.58 -10.26 -45.99
CA LEU A 57 -6.21 -11.53 -46.38
C LEU A 57 -6.41 -11.64 -47.89
N ALA A 58 -6.70 -10.52 -48.56
CA ALA A 58 -6.78 -10.46 -50.02
C ALA A 58 -5.42 -10.71 -50.68
N TYR A 59 -4.32 -10.42 -49.98
CA TYR A 59 -2.97 -10.82 -50.38
C TYR A 59 -2.75 -12.30 -50.06
N MET A 60 -3.43 -13.17 -50.80
CA MET A 60 -3.07 -14.57 -50.91
C MET A 60 -1.97 -14.67 -52.00
N PRO A 61 -0.77 -15.20 -51.70
CA PRO A 61 0.28 -15.35 -52.70
C PRO A 61 -0.23 -16.28 -53.81
N LYS A 62 -0.40 -15.72 -55.02
CA LYS A 62 -1.00 -16.45 -56.14
C LYS A 62 0.05 -17.23 -56.92
N THR A 63 1.32 -16.85 -56.75
CA THR A 63 2.43 -17.46 -57.48
C THR A 63 3.29 -18.34 -56.56
N PRO A 64 3.80 -19.47 -57.06
CA PRO A 64 4.74 -20.32 -56.31
C PRO A 64 6.01 -19.56 -55.86
N ALA A 65 6.41 -18.53 -56.60
CA ALA A 65 7.56 -17.68 -56.25
C ALA A 65 7.29 -16.83 -55.00
N GLU A 66 6.11 -16.22 -54.87
CA GLU A 66 5.70 -15.49 -53.68
C GLU A 66 5.58 -16.41 -52.46
N ILE A 67 5.07 -17.63 -52.65
CA ILE A 67 4.99 -18.64 -51.58
C ILE A 67 6.39 -18.99 -51.09
N ASN A 68 7.33 -19.26 -52.00
CA ASN A 68 8.71 -19.54 -51.65
C ASN A 68 9.40 -18.34 -50.99
N GLN A 69 9.11 -17.12 -51.42
CA GLN A 69 9.63 -15.91 -50.79
C GLN A 69 9.10 -15.72 -49.36
N ILE A 70 7.81 -16.01 -49.11
CA ILE A 70 7.23 -15.97 -47.76
C ILE A 70 7.84 -17.06 -46.87
N ILE A 71 8.00 -18.27 -47.40
CA ILE A 71 8.67 -19.37 -46.70
C ILE A 71 10.12 -18.97 -46.39
N GLU A 72 10.86 -18.43 -47.35
CA GLU A 72 12.20 -17.92 -47.13
C GLU A 72 12.22 -16.76 -46.13
N GLN A 73 11.26 -15.84 -46.12
CA GLN A 73 11.22 -14.77 -45.11
C GLN A 73 10.97 -15.32 -43.70
N HIS A 74 10.03 -16.26 -43.56
CA HIS A 74 9.66 -16.85 -42.26
C HIS A 74 10.67 -17.89 -41.75
N TYR A 75 11.37 -18.59 -42.63
CA TYR A 75 12.40 -19.57 -42.30
C TYR A 75 13.82 -19.06 -42.58
N SER A 76 14.01 -17.83 -43.03
CA SER A 76 15.37 -17.29 -43.22
C SER A 76 16.01 -17.18 -41.85
N HIS A 77 17.10 -17.93 -41.72
CA HIS A 77 18.07 -17.79 -40.65
C HIS A 77 18.42 -16.30 -40.40
N ASN A 78 18.40 -15.47 -41.45
CA ASN A 78 18.70 -14.04 -41.40
C ASN A 78 17.72 -13.21 -40.54
N TYR A 79 16.43 -13.53 -40.54
CA TYR A 79 15.47 -12.82 -39.67
C TYR A 79 15.76 -13.12 -38.19
N PHE A 80 15.94 -14.39 -37.86
CA PHE A 80 16.28 -14.80 -36.49
C PHE A 80 17.62 -14.23 -36.03
N THR A 81 18.65 -14.28 -36.87
CA THR A 81 19.98 -13.72 -36.57
C THR A 81 19.92 -12.20 -36.38
N SER A 82 19.14 -11.48 -37.19
CA SER A 82 18.93 -10.03 -37.02
C SER A 82 18.18 -9.71 -35.73
N ARG A 83 17.19 -10.54 -35.37
CA ARG A 83 16.45 -10.40 -34.11
C ARG A 83 17.32 -10.66 -32.89
N ILE A 84 18.15 -11.71 -32.93
CA ILE A 84 19.15 -12.02 -31.89
C ILE A 84 20.13 -10.86 -31.74
N LYS A 85 20.64 -10.32 -32.85
CA LYS A 85 21.54 -9.14 -32.83
C LYS A 85 20.88 -7.94 -32.16
N THR A 86 19.62 -7.66 -32.48
CA THR A 86 18.85 -6.56 -31.87
C THR A 86 18.62 -6.79 -30.37
N LEU A 87 18.33 -8.03 -29.96
CA LEU A 87 18.16 -8.40 -28.56
C LEU A 87 19.46 -8.24 -27.78
N ASN A 88 20.58 -8.72 -28.31
CA ASN A 88 21.89 -8.57 -27.69
C ASN A 88 22.24 -7.09 -27.52
N GLN A 89 21.97 -6.25 -28.52
CA GLN A 89 22.20 -4.80 -28.41
C GLN A 89 21.35 -4.16 -27.30
N LYS A 90 20.10 -4.62 -27.10
CA LYS A 90 19.27 -4.15 -26.00
C LYS A 90 19.82 -4.58 -24.64
N VAL A 91 20.34 -5.79 -24.53
CA VAL A 91 20.95 -6.30 -23.29
C VAL A 91 22.20 -5.47 -22.93
N GLU A 92 23.07 -5.20 -23.90
CA GLU A 92 24.25 -4.34 -23.69
C GLU A 92 23.84 -2.93 -23.25
N ASN A 93 22.84 -2.32 -23.89
CA ASN A 93 22.34 -1.00 -23.49
C ASN A 93 21.79 -1.01 -22.04
N ILE A 94 21.11 -2.08 -21.63
CA ILE A 94 20.63 -2.21 -20.24
C ILE A 94 21.82 -2.31 -19.30
N LEU A 95 22.83 -3.13 -19.60
CA LEU A 95 24.04 -3.26 -18.80
C LEU A 95 24.77 -1.93 -18.65
N ASP A 96 24.94 -1.19 -19.74
CA ASP A 96 25.60 0.12 -19.73
C ASP A 96 24.82 1.16 -18.93
N ASN A 97 23.49 1.17 -19.05
CA ASN A 97 22.63 2.06 -18.28
C ASN A 97 22.67 1.76 -16.76
N HIS A 98 22.89 0.49 -16.39
CA HIS A 98 22.94 0.07 -14.98
C HIS A 98 24.37 0.05 -14.40
N ARG A 99 25.41 0.16 -15.23
CA ARG A 99 26.81 0.23 -14.81
C ARG A 99 27.09 1.30 -13.73
N PRO A 100 26.49 2.52 -13.77
CA PRO A 100 26.66 3.50 -12.71
C PRO A 100 26.05 3.06 -11.37
N LEU A 101 24.92 2.33 -11.40
CA LEU A 101 24.29 1.80 -10.19
C LEU A 101 25.14 0.70 -9.57
N ILE A 102 25.72 -0.18 -10.40
CA ILE A 102 26.65 -1.22 -9.95
C ILE A 102 27.85 -0.60 -9.24
N ARG A 103 28.48 0.44 -9.82
CA ARG A 103 29.59 1.16 -9.18
C ARG A 103 29.20 1.79 -7.84
N ARG A 104 28.00 2.40 -7.76
CA ARG A 104 27.50 2.97 -6.50
C ARG A 104 27.28 1.91 -5.43
N LEU A 105 26.85 0.70 -5.81
CA LEU A 105 26.71 -0.42 -4.88
C LEU A 105 28.08 -0.88 -4.36
N GLU A 106 29.09 -0.99 -5.24
CA GLU A 106 30.47 -1.31 -4.86
C GLU A 106 31.05 -0.26 -3.89
N ASP A 107 30.80 1.03 -4.14
CA ASP A 107 31.23 2.13 -3.25
C ASP A 107 30.55 2.07 -1.88
N VAL A 108 29.25 1.73 -1.85
CA VAL A 108 28.49 1.54 -0.61
C VAL A 108 29.02 0.34 0.17
N GLU A 109 29.30 -0.78 -0.50
CA GLU A 109 29.86 -1.98 0.13
C GLU A 109 31.25 -1.69 0.72
N SER A 110 32.11 -0.98 -0.02
CA SER A 110 33.40 -0.49 0.48
C SER A 110 33.23 0.40 1.72
N SER A 111 32.24 1.29 1.71
CA SER A 111 31.94 2.18 2.84
C SER A 111 31.42 1.41 4.05
N LEU A 112 30.55 0.42 3.85
CA LEU A 112 30.04 -0.46 4.92
C LEU A 112 31.18 -1.24 5.59
N SER A 113 32.13 -1.74 4.78
CA SER A 113 33.29 -2.48 5.29
C SER A 113 34.20 -1.64 6.20
N LYS A 114 34.20 -0.30 6.03
CA LYS A 114 34.95 0.63 6.88
C LYS A 114 34.20 0.95 8.17
N VAL A 115 32.87 1.08 8.12
CA VAL A 115 32.01 1.30 9.31
C VAL A 115 32.06 0.10 10.25
N GLY A 116 32.11 -1.13 9.73
CA GLY A 116 32.25 -2.33 10.55
C GLY A 116 33.55 -2.38 11.38
N LYS A 117 34.59 -1.61 11.01
CA LYS A 117 35.86 -1.54 11.75
C LYS A 117 35.89 -0.45 12.83
N THR A 118 34.95 0.49 12.81
CA THR A 118 34.89 1.56 13.83
C THR A 118 34.17 1.14 15.13
N ASP A 119 33.54 -0.04 15.15
CA ASP A 119 32.80 -0.54 16.32
C ASP A 119 33.65 -1.34 17.32
N GLU A 120 34.89 -1.72 16.98
CA GLU A 120 35.80 -2.42 17.89
C GLU A 120 36.06 -1.66 19.22
N PRO A 121 36.38 -0.35 19.23
CA PRO A 121 36.55 0.40 20.48
C PRO A 121 35.24 0.63 21.24
N LEU A 122 34.10 0.68 20.54
CA LEU A 122 32.78 0.84 21.14
C LEU A 122 32.31 -0.47 21.81
N TYR A 123 32.57 -1.61 21.18
CA TYR A 123 32.34 -2.94 21.73
C TYR A 123 33.17 -3.15 23.00
N HIS A 124 34.43 -2.72 23.01
CA HIS A 124 35.27 -2.75 24.21
C HIS A 124 34.72 -1.89 25.35
N LYS A 125 34.25 -0.66 25.06
CA LYS A 125 33.61 0.19 26.08
C LYS A 125 32.30 -0.39 26.60
N ILE A 126 31.46 -0.95 25.73
CA ILE A 126 30.20 -1.61 26.13
C ILE A 126 30.50 -2.83 27.00
N LYS A 127 31.50 -3.63 26.64
CA LYS A 127 31.93 -4.80 27.43
C LYS A 127 32.50 -4.40 28.79
N GLU A 128 33.27 -3.32 28.85
CA GLU A 128 33.77 -2.75 30.11
C GLU A 128 32.62 -2.24 31.00
N ILE A 129 31.67 -1.50 30.41
CA ILE A 129 30.46 -1.03 31.11
C ILE A 129 29.65 -2.22 31.64
N HIS A 130 29.50 -3.28 30.85
CA HIS A 130 28.80 -4.49 31.27
C HIS A 130 29.48 -5.17 32.46
N GLY A 131 30.82 -5.31 32.42
CA GLY A 131 31.59 -5.84 33.56
C GLY A 131 31.46 -4.99 34.83
N ARG A 132 31.40 -3.66 34.68
CA ARG A 132 31.16 -2.73 35.79
C ARG A 132 29.74 -2.88 36.36
N ILE A 133 28.73 -3.06 35.51
CA ILE A 133 27.34 -3.30 35.91
C ILE A 133 27.25 -4.61 36.70
N GLU A 134 27.82 -5.71 36.21
CA GLU A 134 27.79 -6.99 36.93
C GLU A 134 28.50 -6.92 38.29
N ALA A 135 29.59 -6.16 38.40
CA ALA A 135 30.28 -5.96 39.68
C ALA A 135 29.42 -5.16 40.67
N ILE A 136 28.66 -4.17 40.18
CA ILE A 136 27.70 -3.40 40.98
C ILE A 136 26.52 -4.27 41.39
N GLU A 137 25.99 -5.11 40.49
CA GLU A 137 24.90 -6.03 40.79
C GLU A 137 25.30 -7.08 41.83
N ARG A 138 26.51 -7.65 41.71
CA ARG A 138 27.05 -8.58 42.73
C ARG A 138 27.19 -7.90 44.11
N LYS A 139 27.66 -6.65 44.16
CA LYS A 139 27.68 -5.86 45.39
C LYS A 139 26.28 -5.56 45.92
N ALA A 140 25.32 -5.24 45.05
CA ALA A 140 23.93 -5.01 45.44
C ALA A 140 23.26 -6.27 46.02
N ILE A 141 23.55 -7.44 45.47
CA ILE A 141 23.06 -8.74 45.96
C ILE A 141 23.62 -9.06 47.35
N SER A 142 24.91 -8.77 47.60
CA SER A 142 25.49 -8.93 48.94
C SER A 142 24.90 -8.00 50.00
N ILE A 143 24.30 -6.89 49.59
CA ILE A 143 23.60 -5.92 50.45
C ILE A 143 22.11 -6.29 50.62
N SER A 144 21.55 -7.16 49.77
CA SER A 144 20.11 -7.45 49.71
C SER A 144 19.65 -8.75 50.40
N ASN A 145 20.36 -9.24 51.42
CA ASN A 145 19.86 -10.31 52.32
C ASN A 145 18.82 -9.80 53.34
N THR A 146 18.03 -8.78 52.97
CA THR A 146 16.78 -8.40 53.63
C THR A 146 15.69 -8.19 52.56
N PRO A 147 14.41 -8.50 52.86
CA PRO A 147 13.45 -8.96 51.86
C PRO A 147 12.94 -7.83 50.97
N LYS A 148 13.33 -7.81 49.68
CA LYS A 148 12.81 -6.87 48.68
C LYS A 148 12.55 -7.53 47.31
N ASN A 149 11.52 -8.38 47.22
CA ASN A 149 10.96 -8.81 45.93
C ASN A 149 9.76 -7.96 45.45
N ASN A 150 9.20 -7.05 46.26
CA ASN A 150 7.96 -6.35 45.88
C ASN A 150 8.11 -5.18 44.88
N LEU A 151 9.32 -4.68 44.59
CA LEU A 151 9.50 -3.51 43.70
C LEU A 151 9.75 -3.90 42.24
N ARG A 152 10.53 -4.95 41.99
CA ARG A 152 10.79 -5.44 40.63
C ARG A 152 9.51 -5.98 39.99
N ASP A 153 8.73 -6.75 40.73
CA ASP A 153 7.46 -7.29 40.27
C ASP A 153 6.45 -6.17 39.97
N LYS A 154 6.36 -5.15 40.85
CA LYS A 154 5.51 -3.97 40.61
C LYS A 154 5.92 -3.15 39.40
N ILE A 155 7.23 -3.01 39.13
CA ILE A 155 7.72 -2.30 37.95
C ILE A 155 7.42 -3.11 36.69
N LEU A 156 7.66 -4.43 36.70
CA LEU A 156 7.38 -5.30 35.56
C LEU A 156 5.88 -5.38 35.25
N GLU A 157 5.04 -5.45 36.29
CA GLU A 157 3.58 -5.38 36.16
C GLU A 157 3.14 -4.03 35.58
N LYS A 158 3.75 -2.92 36.02
CA LYS A 158 3.43 -1.58 35.48
C LYS A 158 3.87 -1.42 34.02
N VAL A 159 5.04 -1.93 33.65
CA VAL A 159 5.56 -1.88 32.27
C VAL A 159 4.69 -2.71 31.34
N THR A 160 4.34 -3.93 31.75
CA THR A 160 3.47 -4.82 30.95
C THR A 160 2.02 -4.34 30.88
N LYS A 161 1.51 -3.68 31.93
CA LYS A 161 0.20 -3.01 31.89
C LYS A 161 0.21 -1.82 30.94
N ASN A 162 1.26 -1.00 31.00
CA ASN A 162 1.41 0.16 30.12
C ASN A 162 1.58 -0.24 28.65
N SER A 163 2.32 -1.32 28.36
CA SER A 163 2.49 -1.78 26.98
C SER A 163 1.18 -2.31 26.38
N LYS A 164 0.35 -3.02 27.16
CA LYS A 164 -0.98 -3.44 26.71
C LYS A 164 -1.88 -2.26 26.39
N GLU A 165 -1.92 -1.27 27.28
CA GLU A 165 -2.75 -0.07 27.09
C GLU A 165 -2.30 0.74 25.87
N TYR A 166 -0.99 0.86 25.68
CA TYR A 166 -0.42 1.48 24.49
C TYR A 166 -0.89 0.81 23.20
N VAL A 167 -0.81 -0.53 23.12
CA VAL A 167 -1.26 -1.28 21.93
C VAL A 167 -2.76 -1.10 21.69
N LYS A 168 -3.58 -1.09 22.75
CA LYS A 168 -5.02 -0.80 22.62
C LYS A 168 -5.29 0.57 22.03
N ASN A 169 -4.60 1.60 22.54
CA ASN A 169 -4.77 2.97 22.07
C ASN A 169 -4.35 3.12 20.60
N ILE A 170 -3.31 2.42 20.17
CA ILE A 170 -2.90 2.38 18.76
C ILE A 170 -3.99 1.72 17.89
N ILE A 171 -4.55 0.58 18.32
CA ILE A 171 -5.64 -0.09 17.59
C ILE A 171 -6.83 0.86 17.40
N VAL A 172 -7.25 1.54 18.48
CA VAL A 172 -8.36 2.52 18.42
C VAL A 172 -8.03 3.67 17.48
N SER A 173 -6.82 4.24 17.61
CA SER A 173 -6.37 5.35 16.76
C SER A 173 -6.33 4.98 15.27
N LEU A 174 -5.99 3.74 14.93
CA LEU A 174 -6.01 3.26 13.55
C LEU A 174 -7.45 3.11 13.03
N ILE A 175 -8.37 2.60 13.85
CA ILE A 175 -9.80 2.53 13.48
C ILE A 175 -10.37 3.94 13.28
N GLU A 176 -10.03 4.90 14.16
CA GLU A 176 -10.38 6.32 14.02
C GLU A 176 -9.86 6.91 12.71
N LYS A 177 -8.58 6.71 12.43
CA LYS A 177 -7.90 7.31 11.27
C LYS A 177 -8.45 6.81 9.93
N TYR A 178 -8.73 5.51 9.82
CA TYR A 178 -9.15 4.91 8.55
C TYR A 178 -10.67 4.78 8.40
N GLY A 179 -11.45 5.04 9.46
CA GLY A 179 -12.91 4.99 9.48
C GLY A 179 -13.48 3.57 9.46
N SER A 180 -13.00 2.71 8.56
CA SER A 180 -13.29 1.27 8.51
C SER A 180 -12.03 0.51 8.11
N ILE A 181 -11.60 -0.44 8.94
CA ILE A 181 -10.38 -1.23 8.69
C ILE A 181 -10.63 -2.71 9.01
N SER A 182 -10.08 -3.62 8.20
CA SER A 182 -10.26 -5.05 8.45
C SER A 182 -9.39 -5.51 9.62
N GLY A 183 -9.84 -6.54 10.34
CA GLY A 183 -9.03 -7.16 11.39
C GLY A 183 -7.70 -7.72 10.89
N PHE A 184 -7.64 -8.11 9.61
CA PHE A 184 -6.42 -8.56 8.95
C PHE A 184 -5.44 -7.40 8.76
N GLN A 185 -5.89 -6.27 8.23
CA GLN A 185 -5.06 -5.07 8.03
C GLN A 185 -4.52 -4.52 9.36
N LEU A 186 -5.36 -4.49 10.40
CA LEU A 186 -4.90 -4.10 11.74
C LEU A 186 -3.80 -5.04 12.26
N LYS A 187 -3.93 -6.35 12.00
CA LYS A 187 -2.92 -7.33 12.38
C LYS A 187 -1.61 -7.10 11.62
N GLU A 188 -1.66 -6.83 10.31
CA GLU A 188 -0.46 -6.56 9.51
C GLU A 188 0.29 -5.35 10.08
N ILE A 189 -0.41 -4.23 10.31
CA ILE A 189 0.22 -2.99 10.81
C ILE A 189 0.78 -3.18 12.23
N VAL A 190 -0.04 -3.67 13.18
CA VAL A 190 0.35 -3.71 14.60
C VAL A 190 1.35 -4.83 14.91
N VAL A 191 1.22 -5.98 14.26
CA VAL A 191 2.03 -7.18 14.54
C VAL A 191 3.18 -7.32 13.56
N ASP A 192 2.93 -7.29 12.25
CA ASP A 192 3.96 -7.64 11.27
C ASP A 192 4.88 -6.44 10.96
N GLU A 193 4.31 -5.25 10.78
CA GLU A 193 5.08 -4.04 10.46
C GLU A 193 5.71 -3.41 11.70
N GLN A 194 4.93 -3.20 12.77
CA GLN A 194 5.41 -2.49 13.96
C GLN A 194 5.98 -3.41 15.05
N GLY A 195 5.67 -4.71 15.03
CA GLY A 195 6.16 -5.67 16.03
C GLY A 195 5.73 -5.36 17.47
N LEU A 196 4.62 -4.66 17.69
CA LEU A 196 4.24 -4.17 19.03
C LEU A 196 3.80 -5.28 19.97
N CYS A 197 3.23 -6.37 19.44
CA CYS A 197 2.83 -7.54 20.23
C CYS A 197 2.78 -8.81 19.37
N SER A 198 2.72 -9.98 20.02
CA SER A 198 2.52 -11.25 19.31
C SER A 198 1.11 -11.37 18.72
N LYS A 199 0.96 -12.19 17.67
CA LYS A 199 -0.35 -12.47 17.02
C LYS A 199 -1.44 -12.89 18.01
N SER A 200 -1.10 -13.73 19.00
CA SER A 200 -2.05 -14.16 20.04
C SER A 200 -2.46 -13.02 20.98
N SER A 201 -1.52 -12.16 21.35
CA SER A 201 -1.78 -10.99 22.19
C SER A 201 -2.63 -9.97 21.47
N PHE A 202 -2.38 -9.75 20.18
CA PHE A 202 -3.17 -8.88 19.33
C PHE A 202 -4.66 -9.26 19.34
N TYR A 203 -5.03 -10.51 19.03
CA TYR A 203 -6.45 -10.89 18.99
C TYR A 203 -7.13 -10.81 20.37
N ARG A 204 -6.39 -11.06 21.45
CA ARG A 204 -6.92 -10.86 22.81
C ARG A 204 -7.19 -9.39 23.10
N LEU A 205 -6.24 -8.51 22.78
CA LEU A 205 -6.37 -7.07 22.99
C LEU A 205 -7.46 -6.47 22.09
N LEU A 206 -7.60 -6.94 20.84
CA LEU A 206 -8.65 -6.52 19.93
C LEU A 206 -10.05 -6.84 20.48
N GLY A 207 -10.24 -8.02 21.06
CA GLY A 207 -11.49 -8.38 21.74
C GLY A 207 -11.72 -7.65 23.08
N GLU A 208 -10.68 -7.11 23.71
CA GLU A 208 -10.83 -6.18 24.84
C GLU A 208 -11.24 -4.79 24.35
N VAL A 209 -10.64 -4.30 23.26
CA VAL A 209 -10.98 -3.01 22.64
C VAL A 209 -12.43 -3.01 22.17
N GLU A 210 -12.89 -4.09 21.55
CA GLU A 210 -14.29 -4.29 21.13
C GLU A 210 -15.29 -4.19 22.30
N ARG A 211 -14.90 -4.62 23.50
CA ARG A 211 -15.74 -4.53 24.71
C ARG A 211 -15.68 -3.17 25.40
N GLN A 212 -14.55 -2.46 25.28
CA GLN A 212 -14.28 -1.23 26.01
C GLN A 212 -14.68 0.03 25.22
N HIS A 213 -14.64 -0.02 23.90
CA HIS A 213 -14.85 1.14 23.02
C HIS A 213 -16.10 0.94 22.14
N PRO A 214 -16.81 2.01 21.75
CA PRO A 214 -18.01 1.95 20.91
C PRO A 214 -17.64 1.69 19.44
N ILE A 215 -17.08 0.51 19.17
CA ILE A 215 -16.68 0.07 17.83
C ILE A 215 -17.77 -0.85 17.30
N SER A 216 -18.25 -0.53 16.09
CA SER A 216 -19.20 -1.34 15.33
C SER A 216 -18.46 -2.37 14.46
N LEU A 217 -19.09 -3.54 14.33
CA LEU A 217 -18.62 -4.64 13.51
C LEU A 217 -19.40 -4.67 12.21
N ILE A 218 -18.72 -4.42 11.10
CA ILE A 218 -19.31 -4.53 9.77
C ILE A 218 -18.76 -5.81 9.14
N TRP A 219 -19.64 -6.74 8.78
CA TRP A 219 -19.24 -7.94 8.06
C TRP A 219 -19.24 -7.66 6.56
N ASN A 220 -18.07 -7.75 5.93
CA ASN A 220 -17.94 -7.67 4.48
C ASN A 220 -17.55 -9.06 3.95
N GLY A 221 -18.55 -9.87 3.62
CA GLY A 221 -18.36 -11.27 3.22
C GLY A 221 -17.82 -12.13 4.37
N LYS A 222 -16.56 -12.59 4.26
CA LYS A 222 -15.89 -13.44 5.26
C LYS A 222 -15.05 -12.64 6.28
N GLU A 223 -14.90 -11.34 6.08
CA GLU A 223 -14.01 -10.51 6.90
C GLU A 223 -14.78 -9.58 7.84
N LYS A 224 -14.25 -9.45 9.06
CA LYS A 224 -14.72 -8.50 10.06
C LYS A 224 -14.02 -7.16 9.86
N HIS A 225 -14.79 -6.12 9.60
CA HIS A 225 -14.33 -4.74 9.61
C HIS A 225 -14.72 -4.05 10.91
N TYR A 226 -13.81 -3.23 11.40
CA TYR A 226 -13.97 -2.43 12.61
C TYR A 226 -14.14 -0.97 12.20
N ALA A 227 -15.23 -0.35 12.65
CA ALA A 227 -15.55 1.05 12.37
C ALA A 227 -16.13 1.70 13.63
N LEU A 228 -15.88 2.99 13.87
CA LEU A 228 -16.47 3.66 15.03
C LEU A 228 -17.97 3.85 14.87
N HIS A 229 -18.68 3.75 15.98
CA HIS A 229 -20.06 4.16 16.05
C HIS A 229 -20.13 5.68 15.87
N LEU A 230 -20.32 6.14 14.63
CA LEU A 230 -20.79 7.49 14.38
C LEU A 230 -22.22 7.54 14.93
N SER A 231 -22.38 8.01 16.17
CA SER A 231 -23.66 8.55 16.60
C SER A 231 -24.04 9.58 15.54
N LYS A 232 -25.13 9.31 14.82
CA LYS A 232 -25.74 10.31 13.94
C LYS A 232 -25.94 11.55 14.81
N ILE A 233 -25.10 12.56 14.59
CA ILE A 233 -25.41 13.92 15.01
C ILE A 233 -26.64 14.27 14.17
N VAL A 234 -27.78 14.35 14.85
CA VAL A 234 -29.07 14.79 14.32
C VAL A 234 -28.95 16.23 13.85
#